data_AF-A0A6A4M263-F1
#
_entry.id   AF-A0A6A4M263-F1
#
_cell.length_a   1.000
_cell.length_b   1.000
_cell.length_c   1.000
_cell.angle_alpha   90.00
_cell.angle_beta   90.00
_cell.angle_gamma   90.00
#
_symmetry.space_group_name_H-M   'P 1'
#
loop_
_entity.id
_entity.type
_entity.pdbx_description
1 polymer ?
#
loop_
_entity_poly.entity_id
_entity_poly.type
_entity_poly.pdbx_seq_one_letter_code
_entity_poly.pdbx_strand_id
1 'polypeptide(L)'
;MSLLNCFCSYDRIQPNTWSGAYQCWGKENREAPLRTACPPGVPDGVVSNFEIKAFDGCANPHLGLASIIAAGIDGLRRHLTLPEPVDTNPASLDSEPQRLPRSLSESVEALEKDGVFRDLIGEKLLVAIKGAEIAFYSQNKDAYKQLIHRY
;
A
#
# COMPACT_ATOMS: atom_id res chain seq x y z
N MET A 1 3.68 5.20 0.07
CA MET A 1 2.49 4.46 0.55
C MET A 1 2.07 4.88 1.97
N SER A 2 2.25 6.15 2.37
CA SER A 2 2.04 6.61 3.76
C SER A 2 0.69 7.20 4.07
N LEU A 3 -0.01 7.69 3.05
CA LEU A 3 -1.27 8.42 3.17
C LEU A 3 -2.47 7.53 3.49
N LEU A 4 -2.19 6.29 3.90
CA LEU A 4 -3.06 5.14 3.70
C LEU A 4 -3.25 4.32 4.95
N ASN A 5 -2.40 4.46 5.96
CA ASN A 5 -2.27 3.44 6.98
C ASN A 5 -2.03 4.08 8.35
N CYS A 6 -2.93 3.83 9.29
CA CYS A 6 -2.79 4.16 10.72
C CYS A 6 -1.81 3.17 11.39
N PHE A 7 -1.43 3.40 12.65
CA PHE A 7 -0.55 2.47 13.38
C PHE A 7 -1.07 1.01 13.36
N CYS A 8 -2.39 0.82 13.52
CA CYS A 8 -3.04 -0.51 13.44
C CYS A 8 -2.87 -1.19 12.07
N SER A 9 -2.65 -0.43 11.01
CA SER A 9 -2.48 -0.97 9.66
C SER A 9 -1.21 -1.80 9.55
N TYR A 10 -0.15 -1.45 10.30
CA TYR A 10 1.12 -2.16 10.27
C TYR A 10 1.09 -3.46 11.06
N ASP A 11 0.22 -3.56 12.07
CA ASP A 11 -0.07 -4.84 12.74
C ASP A 11 -0.77 -5.83 11.80
N ARG A 12 -1.53 -5.31 10.82
CA ARG A 12 -2.16 -6.12 9.76
C ARG A 12 -1.16 -6.56 8.68
N ILE A 13 -0.27 -5.66 8.25
CA ILE A 13 0.70 -5.90 7.16
C ILE A 13 1.87 -6.78 7.65
N GLN A 14 1.59 -8.06 7.83
CA GLN A 14 2.54 -9.08 8.27
C GLN A 14 2.65 -10.21 7.24
N PRO A 15 3.83 -10.87 7.13
CA PRO A 15 3.96 -12.05 6.28
C PRO A 15 3.00 -13.16 6.71
N ASN A 16 2.53 -13.96 5.75
CA ASN A 16 1.68 -15.13 6.00
C ASN A 16 0.29 -14.79 6.59
N THR A 17 -0.19 -13.55 6.45
CA THR A 17 -1.53 -13.12 6.87
C THR A 17 -2.44 -12.73 5.70
N TRP A 18 -2.04 -13.03 4.45
CA TRP A 18 -2.74 -12.58 3.23
C TRP A 18 -2.94 -11.06 3.17
N SER A 19 -2.07 -10.29 3.82
CA SER A 19 -2.16 -8.84 3.92
C SER A 19 -1.36 -8.10 2.84
N GLY A 20 -0.45 -8.79 2.15
CA GLY A 20 0.40 -8.19 1.12
C GLY A 20 1.64 -7.50 1.69
N ALA A 21 2.47 -8.19 2.46
CA ALA A 21 3.57 -7.57 3.21
C ALA A 21 4.85 -7.25 2.39
N TYR A 22 4.91 -7.68 1.13
CA TYR A 22 6.09 -7.63 0.28
C TYR A 22 5.85 -6.84 -1.00
N GLN A 23 6.87 -6.18 -1.53
CA GLN A 23 6.84 -5.46 -2.80
C GLN A 23 6.91 -6.44 -3.98
N CYS A 24 5.77 -7.04 -4.28
CA CYS A 24 5.61 -7.92 -5.43
C CYS A 24 4.20 -7.79 -6.02
N TRP A 25 4.01 -8.38 -7.19
CA TRP A 25 2.68 -8.62 -7.75
C TRP A 25 2.58 -10.07 -8.19
N GLY A 26 1.38 -10.61 -8.30
CA GLY A 26 1.19 -12.02 -8.66
C GLY A 26 -0.17 -12.28 -9.31
N LYS A 27 -0.30 -13.44 -9.98
CA LYS A 27 -1.58 -13.86 -10.55
C LYS A 27 -2.34 -14.71 -9.55
N GLU A 28 -3.54 -14.29 -9.17
CA GLU A 28 -4.34 -14.93 -8.10
C GLU A 28 -3.63 -15.06 -6.73
N ASN A 29 -2.41 -14.51 -6.58
CA ASN A 29 -1.64 -14.66 -5.37
C ASN A 29 -2.21 -13.79 -4.25
N ARG A 30 -2.74 -14.45 -3.22
CA ARG A 30 -3.35 -13.79 -2.06
C ARG A 30 -2.33 -13.21 -1.08
N GLU A 31 -1.05 -13.53 -1.21
CA GLU A 31 0.02 -12.94 -0.41
C GLU A 31 0.68 -11.73 -1.08
N ALA A 32 0.43 -11.51 -2.38
CA ALA A 32 0.92 -10.32 -3.08
C ALA A 32 0.04 -9.10 -2.75
N PRO A 33 0.62 -7.90 -2.52
CA PRO A 33 -0.17 -6.70 -2.30
C PRO A 33 -0.92 -6.23 -3.54
N LEU A 34 -0.39 -6.50 -4.73
CA LEU A 34 -1.05 -6.29 -6.01
C LEU A 34 -1.29 -7.65 -6.66
N ARG A 35 -2.53 -7.97 -7.00
CA ARG A 35 -2.84 -9.23 -7.68
C ARG A 35 -3.82 -9.02 -8.83
N THR A 36 -3.69 -9.85 -9.85
CA THR A 36 -4.79 -10.03 -10.80
C THR A 36 -5.82 -10.97 -10.20
N ALA A 37 -7.09 -10.60 -10.35
CA ALA A 37 -8.24 -11.40 -9.93
C ALA A 37 -9.12 -11.70 -11.16
N CYS A 38 -9.40 -12.98 -11.34
CA CYS A 38 -10.20 -13.59 -12.39
C CYS A 38 -11.40 -14.28 -11.71
N PRO A 39 -12.57 -13.62 -11.66
CA PRO A 39 -13.79 -14.21 -11.17
C PRO A 39 -14.16 -15.49 -11.92
N PRO A 40 -14.93 -16.39 -11.28
CA PRO A 40 -15.45 -17.59 -11.95
C PRO A 40 -16.22 -17.20 -13.22
N GLY A 41 -15.86 -17.82 -14.35
CA GLY A 41 -16.49 -17.57 -15.66
C GLY A 41 -15.73 -16.65 -16.62
N VAL A 42 -14.59 -16.09 -16.20
CA VAL A 42 -13.66 -15.40 -17.11
C VAL A 42 -12.73 -16.43 -17.77
N PRO A 43 -12.50 -16.38 -19.11
CA PRO A 43 -11.57 -17.28 -19.79
C PRO A 43 -10.17 -17.24 -19.19
N ASP A 44 -9.52 -18.40 -19.11
CA ASP A 44 -8.14 -18.53 -18.61
C ASP A 44 -7.20 -17.57 -19.35
N GLY A 45 -6.42 -16.81 -18.59
CA GLY A 45 -5.46 -15.83 -19.12
C GLY A 45 -6.01 -14.42 -19.37
N VAL A 46 -7.33 -14.20 -19.23
CA VAL A 46 -7.91 -12.85 -19.28
C VAL A 46 -7.95 -12.26 -17.88
N VAL A 47 -7.17 -11.21 -17.65
CA VAL A 47 -7.22 -10.43 -16.41
C VAL A 47 -8.44 -9.53 -16.43
N SER A 48 -9.42 -9.79 -15.57
CA SER A 48 -10.58 -8.92 -15.43
C SER A 48 -10.33 -7.74 -14.50
N ASN A 49 -9.66 -7.96 -13.36
CA ASN A 49 -9.50 -6.95 -12.32
C ASN A 49 -8.09 -7.00 -11.71
N PHE A 50 -7.61 -5.83 -11.29
CA PHE A 50 -6.45 -5.71 -10.41
C PHE A 50 -6.93 -5.34 -9.00
N GLU A 51 -6.44 -6.05 -7.99
CA GLU A 51 -6.75 -5.80 -6.60
C GLU A 51 -5.51 -5.34 -5.84
N ILE A 52 -5.67 -4.29 -5.02
CA ILE A 52 -4.61 -3.79 -4.14
C ILE A 52 -5.01 -4.00 -2.68
N LYS A 53 -4.26 -4.84 -1.97
CA LYS A 53 -4.60 -5.35 -0.63
C LYS A 53 -3.93 -4.60 0.52
N ALA A 54 -2.92 -3.81 0.20
CA ALA A 54 -2.17 -3.02 1.17
C ALA A 54 -2.98 -1.82 1.73
N PHE A 55 -4.17 -1.56 1.21
CA PHE A 55 -5.12 -0.57 1.73
C PHE A 55 -5.99 -1.18 2.83
N ASP A 56 -6.31 -0.41 3.86
CA ASP A 56 -7.31 -0.76 4.86
C ASP A 56 -8.33 0.36 5.11
N GLY A 57 -9.27 0.10 6.03
CA GLY A 57 -10.36 1.02 6.34
C GLY A 57 -9.94 2.31 7.07
N CYS A 58 -8.69 2.42 7.51
CA CYS A 58 -8.16 3.67 8.10
C CYS A 58 -7.67 4.65 7.02
N ALA A 59 -7.50 4.20 5.77
CA ALA A 59 -7.12 5.05 4.65
C ALA A 59 -8.21 6.07 4.31
N ASN A 60 -7.83 7.29 3.95
CA ASN A 60 -8.76 8.19 3.26
C ASN A 60 -8.98 7.65 1.84
N PRO A 61 -10.20 7.25 1.46
CA PRO A 61 -10.44 6.59 0.17
C PRO A 61 -10.15 7.51 -1.03
N HIS A 62 -10.32 8.84 -0.86
CA HIS A 62 -10.03 9.80 -1.92
C HIS A 62 -8.54 9.95 -2.16
N LEU A 63 -7.76 10.11 -1.08
CA LEU A 63 -6.30 10.21 -1.18
C LEU A 63 -5.70 8.90 -1.67
N GLY A 64 -6.28 7.76 -1.25
CA GLY A 64 -5.82 6.46 -1.71
C GLY A 64 -6.07 6.20 -3.18
N LEU A 65 -7.27 6.51 -3.67
CA LEU A 65 -7.56 6.40 -5.10
C LEU A 65 -6.68 7.35 -5.93
N ALA A 66 -6.52 8.60 -5.48
CA ALA A 66 -5.62 9.56 -6.14
C ALA A 66 -4.18 9.03 -6.23
N SER A 67 -3.71 8.35 -5.18
CA SER A 67 -2.36 7.75 -5.15
C SER A 67 -2.19 6.61 -6.13
N ILE A 68 -3.19 5.75 -6.28
CA ILE A 68 -3.16 4.65 -7.25
C ILE A 68 -3.11 5.21 -8.68
N ILE A 69 -3.96 6.19 -8.97
CA ILE A 69 -4.02 6.82 -10.30
C ILE A 69 -2.70 7.50 -10.62
N ALA A 70 -2.12 8.23 -9.67
CA ALA A 70 -0.85 8.93 -9.85
C ALA A 70 0.30 7.97 -10.13
N ALA A 71 0.43 6.89 -9.34
CA ALA A 71 1.44 5.87 -9.56
C ALA A 71 1.29 5.18 -10.92
N GLY A 72 0.04 4.92 -11.35
CA GLY A 72 -0.24 4.37 -12.68
C GLY A 72 0.17 5.31 -13.81
N ILE A 73 -0.17 6.59 -13.71
CA ILE A 73 0.22 7.61 -14.70
C ILE A 73 1.75 7.76 -14.77
N ASP A 74 2.44 7.77 -13.63
CA ASP A 74 3.91 7.82 -13.59
C ASP A 74 4.55 6.60 -14.25
N GLY A 75 4.05 5.41 -13.94
CA GLY A 75 4.51 4.17 -14.56
C GLY A 75 4.36 4.18 -16.09
N LEU A 76 3.23 4.67 -16.59
CA LEU A 76 3.00 4.84 -18.02
C LEU A 76 3.95 5.88 -18.65
N ARG A 77 4.12 7.05 -18.01
CA ARG A 77 5.02 8.11 -18.49
C ARG A 77 6.48 7.67 -18.56
N ARG A 78 6.90 6.85 -17.61
CA ARG A 78 8.27 6.32 -17.51
C ARG A 78 8.46 5.01 -18.26
N HIS A 79 7.42 4.51 -18.92
CA HIS A 79 7.42 3.23 -19.62
C HIS A 79 7.94 2.07 -18.75
N LEU A 80 7.54 2.05 -17.48
CA LEU A 80 7.96 1.00 -16.55
C LEU A 80 7.29 -0.32 -16.90
N THR A 81 8.09 -1.38 -16.94
CA THR A 81 7.59 -2.75 -17.10
C THR A 81 7.43 -3.39 -15.72
N LEU A 82 6.33 -4.13 -15.55
CA LEU A 82 6.17 -4.96 -14.36
C LEU A 82 7.23 -6.06 -14.34
N PRO A 83 7.80 -6.41 -13.17
CA PRO A 83 8.68 -7.56 -13.04
C PRO A 83 7.90 -8.87 -13.27
N GLU A 84 8.58 -10.01 -13.28
CA GLU A 84 7.89 -11.30 -13.34
C GLU A 84 6.91 -11.47 -12.16
N PRO A 85 5.71 -12.02 -12.40
CA PRO A 85 4.73 -12.24 -11.35
C PRO A 85 5.22 -13.31 -10.36
N VAL A 86 4.95 -13.07 -9.09
CA VAL A 86 5.19 -14.03 -8.00
C VAL A 86 3.91 -14.83 -7.80
N ASP A 87 3.90 -16.07 -8.24
CA ASP A 87 2.74 -16.97 -8.13
C ASP A 87 2.79 -17.86 -6.86
N THR A 88 3.90 -17.83 -6.13
CA THR A 88 4.10 -18.56 -4.86
C THR A 88 4.03 -17.62 -3.66
N ASN A 89 4.14 -18.16 -2.44
CA ASN A 89 4.24 -17.32 -1.26
C ASN A 89 5.54 -16.48 -1.33
N PRO A 90 5.47 -15.13 -1.32
CA PRO A 90 6.65 -14.28 -1.38
C PRO A 90 7.62 -14.52 -0.21
N ALA A 91 7.12 -14.96 0.95
CA ALA A 91 7.94 -15.27 2.11
C ALA A 91 8.75 -16.58 1.98
N SER A 92 8.46 -17.42 0.98
CA SER A 92 9.17 -18.68 0.74
C SER A 92 10.16 -18.59 -0.42
N LEU A 93 10.38 -17.40 -0.99
CA LEU A 93 11.34 -17.19 -2.07
C LEU A 93 12.76 -17.11 -1.50
N ASP A 94 13.72 -17.76 -2.17
CA ASP A 94 15.15 -17.70 -1.79
C ASP A 94 15.71 -16.27 -1.81
N SER A 95 15.14 -15.43 -2.68
CA SER A 95 15.33 -13.97 -2.64
C SER A 95 14.03 -13.33 -2.17
N GLU A 96 13.95 -13.05 -0.86
CA GLU A 96 12.77 -12.39 -0.31
C GLU A 96 12.59 -11.01 -0.98
N PRO A 97 11.42 -10.74 -1.58
CA PRO A 97 11.13 -9.42 -2.12
C PRO A 97 11.19 -8.36 -1.00
N GLN A 98 11.46 -7.12 -1.38
CA GLN A 98 11.59 -6.04 -0.41
C GLN A 98 10.29 -5.87 0.40
N ARG A 99 10.37 -5.68 1.72
CA ARG A 99 9.18 -5.45 2.55
C ARG A 99 8.52 -4.11 2.24
N LEU A 100 7.19 -4.05 2.39
CA LEU A 100 6.49 -2.78 2.54
C LEU A 100 6.87 -2.10 3.87
N PRO A 101 6.68 -0.78 4.00
CA PRO A 101 6.93 -0.08 5.26
C PRO A 101 6.25 -0.75 6.44
N ARG A 102 6.99 -0.90 7.55
CA ARG A 102 6.57 -1.61 8.77
C ARG A 102 6.09 -0.66 9.86
N SER A 103 6.19 0.64 9.64
CA SER A 103 5.71 1.65 10.56
C SER A 103 5.22 2.88 9.83
N LEU A 104 4.39 3.67 10.52
CA LEU A 104 3.94 4.96 10.01
C LEU A 104 5.12 5.88 9.69
N SER A 105 6.15 5.89 10.53
CA SER A 105 7.36 6.68 10.31
C SER A 105 8.08 6.27 9.02
N GLU A 106 8.31 4.97 8.80
CA GLU A 106 8.93 4.47 7.56
C GLU A 106 8.12 4.86 6.33
N SER A 107 6.79 4.82 6.43
CA SER A 107 5.93 5.23 5.34
C SER A 107 6.05 6.73 5.08
N VAL A 108 5.95 7.57 6.11
CA VAL A 108 6.05 9.03 5.97
C VAL A 108 7.38 9.40 5.34
N GLU A 109 8.49 8.82 5.80
CA GLU A 109 9.81 8.99 5.19
C GLU A 109 9.84 8.59 3.71
N ALA A 110 9.19 7.48 3.35
CA ALA A 110 9.08 7.07 1.94
C ALA A 110 8.26 8.07 1.11
N LEU A 111 7.20 8.64 1.67
CA LEU A 111 6.43 9.71 1.02
C LEU A 111 7.24 10.99 0.87
N GLU A 112 8.11 11.34 1.83
CA GLU A 112 8.95 12.53 1.71
C GLU A 112 9.92 12.45 0.54
N LYS A 113 10.41 11.24 0.26
CA LYS A 113 11.35 10.95 -0.83
C LYS A 113 10.64 10.79 -2.19
N ASP A 114 9.32 10.74 -2.21
CA ASP A 114 8.52 10.56 -3.43
C ASP A 114 8.24 11.90 -4.12
N GLY A 115 9.08 12.22 -5.11
CA GLY A 115 8.92 13.43 -5.93
C GLY A 115 7.66 13.43 -6.79
N VAL A 116 7.25 12.26 -7.29
CA VAL A 116 6.07 12.12 -8.17
C VAL A 116 4.82 12.51 -7.40
N PHE A 117 4.69 11.99 -6.19
CA PHE A 117 3.53 12.28 -5.37
C PHE A 117 3.51 13.74 -4.92
N ARG A 118 4.68 14.30 -4.56
CA ARG A 118 4.83 15.72 -4.21
C ARG A 118 4.38 16.63 -5.35
N ASP A 119 4.74 16.31 -6.59
CA ASP A 119 4.36 17.10 -7.76
C ASP A 119 2.86 17.01 -8.06
N LEU A 120 2.22 15.87 -7.77
CA LEU A 120 0.79 15.67 -8.00
C LEU A 120 -0.10 16.41 -7.00
N ILE A 121 0.13 16.22 -5.70
CA ILE A 121 -0.76 16.76 -4.66
C ILE A 121 -0.35 18.15 -4.15
N GLY A 122 0.86 18.56 -4.47
CA GLY A 122 1.46 19.81 -4.00
C GLY A 122 2.02 19.73 -2.58
N GLU A 123 3.04 20.55 -2.35
CA GLU A 123 3.80 20.57 -1.09
C GLU A 123 2.96 20.92 0.14
N LYS A 124 1.96 21.80 -0.01
CA LYS A 124 1.09 22.22 1.10
C LYS A 124 0.26 21.07 1.66
N LEU A 125 -0.32 20.25 0.78
CA LEU A 125 -1.13 19.11 1.19
C LEU A 125 -0.25 18.00 1.79
N LEU A 126 0.94 17.80 1.23
CA LEU A 126 1.93 16.87 1.76
C LEU A 126 2.33 17.23 3.20
N VAL A 127 2.63 18.51 3.45
CA VAL A 127 2.97 19.01 4.80
C VAL A 127 1.79 18.89 5.76
N ALA A 128 0.57 19.19 5.30
CA ALA A 128 -0.62 19.07 6.14
C ALA A 128 -0.85 17.62 6.60
N ILE A 129 -0.68 16.65 5.71
CA ILE A 129 -0.85 15.23 6.05
C ILE A 129 0.24 14.77 7.02
N LYS A 130 1.51 15.11 6.74
CA LYS A 130 2.63 14.82 7.66
C LYS A 130 2.41 15.41 9.04
N GLY A 131 2.06 16.70 9.10
CA GLY A 131 1.85 17.43 10.33
C GLY A 131 0.71 16.85 11.15
N ALA A 132 -0.41 16.53 10.50
CA ALA A 132 -1.56 15.91 11.15
C ALA A 132 -1.19 14.51 11.70
N GLU A 133 -0.57 13.65 10.89
CA GLU A 133 -0.24 12.28 11.31
C GLU A 133 0.84 12.24 12.40
N ILE A 134 1.97 12.92 12.22
CA ILE A 134 3.07 12.91 13.18
C ILE A 134 2.65 13.57 14.50
N ALA A 135 1.99 14.73 14.46
CA ALA A 135 1.62 15.45 15.69
C ALA A 135 0.53 14.71 16.47
N PHE A 136 -0.49 14.17 15.77
CA PHE A 136 -1.57 13.43 16.40
C PHE A 136 -1.08 12.19 17.14
N TYR A 137 -0.22 11.38 16.51
CA TYR A 137 0.28 10.14 17.13
C TYR A 137 1.45 10.34 18.08
N SER A 138 2.24 11.41 17.92
CA SER A 138 3.28 11.77 18.90
C SER A 138 2.67 12.19 20.24
N GLN A 139 1.50 12.84 20.22
CA GLN A 139 0.75 13.25 21.42
C GLN A 139 -0.15 12.13 21.97
N ASN A 140 -0.59 11.19 21.14
CA ASN A 140 -1.52 10.13 21.54
C ASN A 140 -1.02 8.73 21.16
N LYS A 141 0.06 8.28 21.82
CA LYS A 141 0.69 6.97 21.56
C LYS A 141 -0.27 5.78 21.70
N ASP A 142 -1.32 5.88 22.53
CA ASP A 142 -2.32 4.84 22.75
C ASP A 142 -3.65 5.08 21.99
N ALA A 143 -3.76 6.13 21.15
CA ALA A 143 -5.01 6.43 20.42
C ALA A 143 -5.52 5.26 19.57
N TYR A 144 -4.60 4.44 19.06
CA TYR A 144 -4.93 3.28 18.24
C TYR A 144 -5.71 2.20 19.03
N LYS A 145 -5.45 2.06 20.35
CA LYS A 145 -6.22 1.16 21.23
C LYS A 145 -7.65 1.63 21.39
N GLN A 146 -7.89 2.94 21.38
CA GLN A 146 -9.24 3.49 21.50
C GLN A 146 -10.08 3.31 20.22
N LEU A 147 -9.44 3.22 19.05
CA LEU A 147 -10.11 2.94 17.77
C LEU A 147 -10.70 1.52 17.73
N ILE A 148 -10.01 0.53 18.31
CA ILE A 148 -10.45 -0.88 18.35
C ILE A 148 -11.70 -1.05 19.23
N HIS A 149 -11.86 -0.24 20.29
CA HIS A 149 -12.97 -0.37 21.23
C HIS A 149 -14.20 0.49 20.89
N ARG A 150 -14.10 1.36 19.87
CA ARG A 150 -15.18 2.30 19.51
C ARG A 150 -16.10 1.78 18.41
N TYR A 151 -15.75 0.66 17.80
CA TYR A 151 -16.50 -0.08 16.79
C TYR A 151 -16.50 -1.57 17.15
#